data_AF-A0A9D4NWA9-F1
#
_entry.id   AF-A0A9D4NWA9-F1
#
_cell.length_a   1.000
_cell.length_b   1.000
_cell.length_c   1.000
_cell.angle_alpha   90.00
_cell.angle_beta   90.00
_cell.angle_gamma   90.00
#
_symmetry.space_group_name_H-M   'P 1'
#
loop_
_entity.id
_entity.type
_entity.pdbx_description
1 polymer ?
#
loop_
_entity_poly.entity_id
_entity_poly.type
_entity_poly.pdbx_seq_one_letter_code
_entity_poly.pdbx_strand_id
1 'polypeptide(L)'
;MSGIISNRPSIFIIWSEDILRRSIRRALKFMIRFLSSNDLKFHSLERNFDEYFLLFDLILQWSYLHRWQASFTEHYFSLKRSPFGQQSDMLKSLLQLCLMPYAMEKLDNYYEKIHEHHMLTKDLNNGQHKIILHYYPFVRKFVQLIRLFVWLSYATDGDHYPHCPSFVFFWPATAGRMKLVHSMFKDEIPATNFLSKLSYLMSSIFSLTFRSGAFAIQFLDYWNTRTDLRQMFNFQHSPDLPPPISDNKNLSRNHSMSSDLCPICGLKRQNETALTSSGYVFCYTCIHSYLNKNHRCPITGFPSELEQLVRIFS
;
A
#
# COMPACT_ATOMS: atom_id res chain seq x y z
N MET A 1 4.64 -0.03 41.74
CA MET A 1 3.25 0.41 41.50
C MET A 1 2.78 -0.24 40.21
N SER A 2 1.95 -1.26 40.36
CA SER A 2 1.37 -2.07 39.29
C SER A 2 0.47 -1.21 38.40
N GLY A 3 0.93 -0.96 37.17
CA GLY A 3 0.12 -0.31 36.14
C GLY A 3 -1.14 -1.15 35.90
N ILE A 4 -2.30 -0.56 36.15
CA ILE A 4 -3.60 -1.11 35.78
C ILE A 4 -3.54 -1.29 34.26
N ILE A 5 -3.37 -2.52 33.79
CA ILE A 5 -3.52 -2.87 32.38
C ILE A 5 -4.98 -2.62 32.07
N SER A 6 -5.29 -1.44 31.52
CA SER A 6 -6.63 -1.16 31.05
C SER A 6 -6.97 -2.20 29.99
N ASN A 7 -8.01 -2.99 30.24
CA ASN A 7 -8.44 -4.08 29.33
C ASN A 7 -8.88 -3.55 27.95
N ARG A 8 -9.00 -2.23 27.80
CA ARG A 8 -9.38 -1.51 26.57
C ARG A 8 -8.20 -1.39 25.58
N PRO A 9 -8.43 -1.63 24.28
CA PRO A 9 -7.42 -1.41 23.26
C PRO A 9 -7.30 0.07 22.87
N SER A 10 -6.10 0.53 22.51
CA SER A 10 -5.94 1.90 22.00
C SER A 10 -6.65 2.07 20.65
N ILE A 11 -7.12 3.29 20.35
CA ILE A 11 -7.73 3.62 19.05
C ILE A 11 -6.78 3.30 17.89
N PHE A 12 -5.47 3.49 18.08
CA PHE A 12 -4.45 3.20 17.09
C PHE A 12 -4.33 1.70 16.78
N ILE A 13 -4.54 0.83 17.78
CA ILE A 13 -4.58 -0.62 17.55
C ILE A 13 -5.80 -0.99 16.72
N ILE A 14 -6.97 -0.46 17.06
CA ILE A 14 -8.22 -0.68 16.30
C ILE A 14 -8.11 -0.15 14.86
N TRP A 15 -7.46 1.00 14.69
CA TRP A 15 -7.22 1.59 13.38
C TRP A 15 -6.27 0.72 12.54
N SER A 16 -5.17 0.29 13.14
CA SER A 16 -4.18 -0.61 12.51
C SER A 16 -4.82 -1.94 12.08
N GLU A 17 -5.75 -2.47 12.89
CA GLU A 17 -6.55 -3.65 12.60
C GLU A 17 -7.35 -3.49 11.30
N ASP A 18 -8.15 -2.43 11.17
CA ASP A 18 -8.95 -2.19 9.96
C ASP A 18 -8.09 -1.94 8.71
N ILE A 19 -6.96 -1.25 8.87
CA ILE A 19 -6.00 -1.07 7.77
C ILE A 19 -5.49 -2.42 7.29
N LEU A 20 -5.01 -3.26 8.21
CA LEU A 20 -4.47 -4.57 7.87
C LEU A 20 -5.51 -5.41 7.13
N ARG A 21 -6.75 -5.44 7.63
CA ARG A 21 -7.88 -6.16 7.01
C ARG A 21 -8.10 -5.75 5.55
N ARG A 22 -8.13 -4.45 5.26
CA ARG A 22 -8.32 -3.92 3.90
C ARG A 22 -7.10 -4.18 3.01
N SER A 23 -5.90 -4.09 3.58
CA SER A 23 -4.66 -4.31 2.86
C SER A 23 -4.51 -5.75 2.38
N ILE A 24 -4.90 -6.75 3.18
CA ILE A 24 -4.86 -8.17 2.79
C ILE A 24 -5.67 -8.41 1.51
N ARG A 25 -6.89 -7.87 1.44
CA ARG A 25 -7.73 -7.99 0.25
C ARG A 25 -7.09 -7.34 -0.97
N ARG A 26 -6.60 -6.11 -0.84
CA ARG A 26 -5.94 -5.38 -1.93
C ARG A 26 -4.69 -6.11 -2.43
N ALA A 27 -3.88 -6.63 -1.51
CA ALA A 27 -2.68 -7.39 -1.83
C ALA A 27 -3.01 -8.67 -2.60
N LEU A 28 -4.01 -9.44 -2.14
CA LEU A 28 -4.45 -10.65 -2.84
C LEU A 28 -5.03 -10.34 -4.23
N LYS A 29 -5.83 -9.26 -4.35
CA LYS A 29 -6.37 -8.81 -5.64
C LYS A 29 -5.25 -8.42 -6.60
N PHE A 30 -4.24 -7.69 -6.12
CA PHE A 30 -3.08 -7.31 -6.91
C PHE A 30 -2.25 -8.53 -7.34
N MET A 31 -2.01 -9.47 -6.42
CA MET A 31 -1.27 -10.69 -6.72
C MET A 31 -1.98 -11.54 -7.79
N ILE A 32 -3.30 -11.69 -7.70
CA ILE A 32 -4.08 -12.45 -8.70
C ILE A 32 -4.09 -11.73 -10.05
N ARG A 33 -4.18 -10.39 -10.06
CA ARG A 33 -4.04 -9.60 -11.30
C ARG A 33 -2.68 -9.80 -11.96
N PHE A 34 -1.61 -9.79 -11.18
CA PHE A 34 -0.26 -10.06 -11.67
C PHE A 34 -0.10 -11.49 -12.19
N LEU A 35 -0.72 -12.48 -11.55
CA LEU A 35 -0.72 -13.86 -12.05
C LEU A 35 -1.55 -13.99 -13.33
N SER A 36 -2.69 -13.30 -13.43
CA SER A 36 -3.53 -13.33 -14.63
C SER A 36 -2.91 -12.62 -15.82
N SER A 37 -2.02 -11.64 -15.62
CA SER A 37 -1.28 -11.04 -16.74
C SER A 37 -0.24 -11.98 -17.34
N ASN A 38 0.25 -12.94 -16.54
CA ASN A 38 1.27 -13.88 -16.98
C ASN A 38 0.67 -15.18 -17.55
N ASP A 39 -0.42 -15.67 -16.95
CA ASP A 39 -1.02 -16.97 -17.29
C ASP A 39 -2.56 -16.87 -17.44
N LEU A 40 -3.07 -17.31 -18.60
CA LEU A 40 -4.50 -17.29 -18.94
C LEU A 40 -5.38 -18.12 -17.97
N LYS A 41 -4.79 -19.11 -17.27
CA LYS A 41 -5.50 -19.95 -16.30
C LYS A 41 -6.08 -19.15 -15.12
N PHE A 42 -5.41 -18.07 -14.72
CA PHE A 42 -5.82 -17.25 -13.58
C PHE A 42 -6.86 -16.19 -13.94
N HIS A 43 -7.23 -16.06 -15.22
CA HIS A 43 -8.22 -15.07 -15.65
C HIS A 43 -9.62 -15.34 -15.07
N SER A 44 -10.00 -16.62 -14.92
CA SER A 44 -11.24 -17.00 -14.25
C SER A 44 -11.23 -16.61 -12.76
N LEU A 45 -10.08 -16.76 -12.12
CA LEU A 45 -9.87 -16.41 -10.72
C LEU A 45 -9.95 -14.88 -10.51
N GLU A 46 -9.39 -14.11 -11.45
CA GLU A 46 -9.49 -12.64 -11.44
C GLU A 46 -10.94 -12.19 -11.63
N ARG A 47 -11.65 -12.74 -12.61
CA ARG A 47 -13.04 -12.35 -12.93
C ARG A 47 -13.99 -12.56 -11.76
N ASN A 48 -13.85 -13.68 -11.06
CA ASN A 48 -14.70 -14.05 -9.93
C ASN A 48 -13.99 -13.84 -8.57
N PHE A 49 -12.99 -12.96 -8.52
CA PHE A 49 -12.16 -12.73 -7.33
C PHE A 49 -12.98 -12.48 -6.07
N ASP A 50 -14.04 -11.69 -6.18
CA ASP A 50 -14.88 -11.32 -5.03
C ASP A 50 -15.50 -12.53 -4.34
N GLU A 51 -15.90 -13.54 -5.12
CA GLU A 51 -16.57 -14.75 -4.62
C GLU A 51 -15.56 -15.73 -4.01
N TYR A 52 -14.41 -15.89 -4.65
CA TYR A 52 -13.31 -16.68 -4.10
C TYR A 52 -12.73 -16.06 -2.83
N PHE A 53 -12.59 -14.74 -2.80
CA PHE A 53 -12.15 -14.04 -1.60
C PHE A 53 -13.17 -14.16 -0.48
N LEU A 54 -14.47 -14.09 -0.76
CA LEU A 54 -15.51 -14.29 0.25
C LEU A 54 -15.40 -15.67 0.88
N LEU A 55 -15.22 -16.73 0.07
CA LEU A 55 -15.01 -18.09 0.57
C LEU A 55 -13.74 -18.18 1.44
N PHE A 56 -12.64 -17.61 0.95
CA PHE A 56 -11.36 -17.58 1.67
C PHE A 56 -11.48 -16.86 3.02
N ASP A 57 -12.07 -15.66 3.03
CA ASP A 57 -12.25 -14.87 4.25
C ASP A 57 -13.20 -15.58 5.22
N LEU A 58 -14.27 -16.22 4.74
CA LEU A 58 -15.17 -17.01 5.59
C LEU A 58 -14.42 -18.16 6.28
N ILE A 59 -13.62 -18.94 5.55
CA ILE A 59 -12.81 -20.03 6.13
C ILE A 59 -11.81 -19.47 7.15
N LEU A 60 -11.14 -18.37 6.80
CA LEU A 60 -10.17 -17.71 7.65
C LEU A 60 -10.81 -17.24 8.95
N GLN A 61 -11.86 -16.41 8.88
CA GLN A 61 -12.54 -15.88 10.05
C GLN A 61 -13.17 -16.97 10.90
N TRP A 62 -13.76 -18.00 10.28
CA TRP A 62 -14.30 -19.15 11.00
C TRP A 62 -13.22 -19.88 11.81
N SER A 63 -12.05 -20.13 11.20
CA SER A 63 -10.96 -20.85 11.86
C SER A 63 -10.43 -20.11 13.09
N TYR A 64 -10.37 -18.77 13.04
CA TYR A 64 -9.90 -17.94 14.14
C TYR A 64 -10.97 -17.71 15.20
N LEU A 65 -12.23 -17.43 14.81
CA LEU A 65 -13.33 -17.23 15.76
C LEU A 65 -13.60 -18.48 16.59
N HIS A 66 -13.61 -19.66 15.96
CA HIS A 66 -13.86 -20.93 16.65
C HIS A 66 -12.83 -21.21 17.74
N ARG A 67 -11.57 -20.76 17.59
CA ARG A 67 -10.48 -21.10 18.50
C ARG A 67 -10.14 -20.02 19.52
N TRP A 68 -10.14 -18.76 19.08
CA TRP A 68 -9.68 -17.64 19.91
C TRP A 68 -10.79 -16.62 20.24
N GLN A 69 -12.00 -16.79 19.69
CA GLN A 69 -13.09 -15.82 19.81
C GLN A 69 -12.68 -14.42 19.32
N ALA A 70 -11.86 -14.40 18.28
CA ALA A 70 -11.30 -13.21 17.64
C ALA A 70 -11.22 -13.42 16.13
N SER A 71 -11.33 -12.35 15.34
CA SER A 71 -10.98 -12.37 13.91
C SER A 71 -9.48 -12.61 13.73
N PHE A 72 -9.05 -12.95 12.52
CA PHE A 72 -7.62 -13.10 12.22
C PHE A 72 -6.82 -11.85 12.62
N THR A 73 -7.29 -10.68 12.18
CA THR A 73 -6.65 -9.38 12.45
C THR A 73 -6.73 -9.02 13.93
N GLU A 74 -7.83 -9.31 14.61
CA GLU A 74 -7.95 -9.13 16.06
C GLU A 74 -6.95 -10.00 16.81
N HIS A 75 -6.78 -11.27 16.42
CA HIS A 75 -5.77 -12.15 17.01
C HIS A 75 -4.35 -11.62 16.79
N TYR A 76 -4.04 -11.11 15.58
CA TYR A 76 -2.74 -10.50 15.28
C TYR A 76 -2.43 -9.29 16.19
N PHE A 77 -3.44 -8.50 16.54
CA PHE A 77 -3.32 -7.34 17.44
C PHE A 77 -3.60 -7.68 18.92
N SER A 78 -3.66 -8.95 19.30
CA SER A 78 -3.93 -9.41 20.68
C SER A 78 -5.28 -8.93 21.25
N LEU A 79 -6.31 -8.91 20.41
CA LEU A 79 -7.68 -8.49 20.75
C LEU A 79 -8.66 -9.67 20.73
N LYS A 80 -9.59 -9.70 21.68
CA LYS A 80 -10.65 -10.71 21.78
C LYS A 80 -12.02 -10.04 21.85
N ARG A 81 -13.05 -10.67 21.27
CA ARG A 81 -14.44 -10.20 21.35
C ARG A 81 -15.09 -10.64 22.67
N SER A 82 -15.81 -9.73 23.32
CA SER A 82 -16.55 -10.00 24.55
C SER A 82 -17.83 -9.15 24.65
N PRO A 83 -18.98 -9.71 25.08
CA PRO A 83 -19.18 -11.10 25.46
C PRO A 83 -19.27 -12.02 24.24
N PHE A 84 -18.72 -13.22 24.36
CA PHE A 84 -18.86 -14.28 23.37
C PHE A 84 -19.30 -15.53 24.13
N GLY A 85 -20.62 -15.67 24.29
CA GLY A 85 -21.22 -16.70 25.15
C GLY A 85 -21.94 -17.79 24.37
N GLN A 86 -22.53 -17.45 23.21
CA GLN A 86 -23.38 -18.36 22.44
C GLN A 86 -22.86 -18.60 21.02
N GLN A 87 -23.21 -19.75 20.44
CA GLN A 87 -22.90 -20.07 19.03
C GLN A 87 -23.57 -19.11 18.03
N SER A 88 -24.72 -18.55 18.40
CA SER A 88 -25.42 -17.50 17.64
C SER A 88 -24.56 -16.23 17.51
N ASP A 89 -23.80 -15.89 18.55
CA ASP A 89 -22.89 -14.74 18.57
C ASP A 89 -21.70 -14.95 17.64
N MET A 90 -21.25 -16.20 17.54
CA MET A 90 -20.22 -16.62 16.57
C MET A 90 -20.68 -16.45 15.14
N LEU A 91 -21.88 -16.94 14.81
CA LEU A 91 -22.42 -16.84 13.46
C LEU A 91 -22.71 -15.40 13.07
N LYS A 92 -23.28 -14.58 13.97
CA LYS A 92 -23.49 -13.15 13.75
C LYS A 92 -22.17 -12.42 13.51
N SER A 93 -21.16 -12.71 14.33
CA SER A 93 -19.81 -12.17 14.17
C SER A 93 -19.19 -12.53 12.82
N LEU A 94 -19.32 -13.79 12.41
CA LEU A 94 -18.80 -14.29 11.14
C LEU A 94 -19.49 -13.61 9.95
N LEU A 95 -20.83 -13.57 9.97
CA LEU A 95 -21.62 -12.90 8.94
C LEU A 95 -21.29 -11.40 8.86
N GLN A 96 -21.16 -10.72 10.00
CA GLN A 96 -20.78 -9.32 10.03
C GLN A 96 -19.37 -9.11 9.45
N LEU A 97 -18.42 -9.99 9.75
CA LEU A 97 -17.05 -9.87 9.27
C LEU A 97 -16.91 -10.08 7.76
N CYS A 98 -17.68 -11.01 7.19
CA CYS A 98 -17.50 -11.41 5.80
C CYS A 98 -18.57 -10.80 4.87
N LEU A 99 -19.85 -10.88 5.26
CA LEU A 99 -20.97 -10.49 4.39
C LEU A 99 -21.10 -8.97 4.28
N MET A 100 -20.91 -8.23 5.38
CA MET A 100 -21.02 -6.77 5.37
C MET A 100 -19.98 -6.11 4.44
N PRO A 101 -18.67 -6.37 4.55
CA PRO A 101 -17.71 -5.76 3.64
C PRO A 101 -17.91 -6.23 2.20
N TYR A 102 -18.26 -7.50 1.98
CA TYR A 102 -18.57 -8.01 0.66
C TYR A 102 -19.76 -7.28 0.01
N ALA A 103 -20.86 -7.09 0.75
CA ALA A 103 -22.04 -6.40 0.24
C ALA A 103 -21.75 -4.93 -0.06
N MET A 104 -21.02 -4.24 0.84
CA MET A 104 -20.60 -2.86 0.62
C MET A 104 -19.73 -2.72 -0.64
N GLU A 105 -18.82 -3.65 -0.87
CA GLU A 105 -17.94 -3.62 -2.04
C GLU A 105 -18.65 -4.01 -3.33
N LYS A 106 -19.59 -4.96 -3.28
CA LYS A 106 -20.41 -5.30 -4.45
C LYS A 106 -21.27 -4.11 -4.88
N LEU A 107 -21.76 -3.32 -3.91
CA LEU A 107 -22.43 -2.06 -4.17
C LEU A 107 -21.49 -0.99 -4.72
N ASP A 108 -20.27 -0.87 -4.18
CA ASP A 108 -19.25 0.08 -4.69
C ASP A 108 -18.93 -0.24 -6.16
N ASN A 109 -18.62 -1.51 -6.46
CA ASN A 109 -18.31 -1.99 -7.82
C ASN A 109 -19.50 -1.79 -8.79
N TYR A 110 -20.73 -1.98 -8.31
CA TYR A 110 -21.92 -1.76 -9.12
C TYR A 110 -22.14 -0.27 -9.43
N TYR A 111 -21.97 0.60 -8.43
CA TYR A 111 -22.02 2.05 -8.60
C TYR A 111 -20.95 2.53 -9.59
N GLU A 112 -19.70 2.07 -9.45
CA GLU A 112 -18.61 2.44 -10.35
C GLU A 112 -18.92 2.08 -11.81
N LYS A 113 -19.44 0.87 -12.08
CA LYS A 113 -19.83 0.44 -13.44
C LYS A 113 -20.92 1.32 -14.04
N ILE A 114 -21.96 1.66 -13.28
CA ILE A 114 -23.02 2.56 -13.77
C ILE A 114 -22.48 3.97 -13.99
N HIS A 115 -21.66 4.45 -13.06
CA HIS A 115 -21.07 5.78 -13.11
C HIS A 115 -20.16 5.93 -14.33
N GLU A 116 -19.29 4.95 -14.60
CA GLU A 116 -18.43 4.92 -15.78
C GLU A 116 -19.26 4.88 -17.08
N HIS A 117 -20.26 4.00 -17.16
CA HIS A 117 -21.15 3.94 -18.32
C HIS A 117 -21.87 5.28 -18.56
N HIS A 118 -22.36 5.92 -17.50
CA HIS A 118 -23.00 7.23 -17.59
C HIS A 118 -22.05 8.32 -18.08
N MET A 119 -20.80 8.34 -17.59
CA MET A 119 -19.79 9.31 -18.05
C MET A 119 -19.45 9.13 -19.54
N LEU A 120 -19.45 7.89 -20.05
CA LEU A 120 -19.14 7.58 -21.45
C LEU A 120 -20.31 7.87 -22.40
N THR A 121 -21.53 7.50 -22.01
CA THR A 121 -22.70 7.54 -22.92
C THR A 121 -23.57 8.78 -22.76
N LYS A 122 -23.50 9.50 -21.63
CA LYS A 122 -24.39 10.62 -21.24
C LYS A 122 -25.90 10.33 -21.28
N ASP A 123 -26.32 9.12 -21.63
CA ASP A 123 -27.71 8.68 -21.69
C ASP A 123 -28.08 7.84 -20.47
N LEU A 124 -29.07 8.31 -19.70
CA LEU A 124 -29.71 7.55 -18.62
C LEU A 124 -31.15 7.23 -19.00
N ASN A 125 -31.34 6.16 -19.76
CA ASN A 125 -32.69 5.73 -20.16
C ASN A 125 -33.47 5.04 -19.02
N ASN A 126 -32.83 4.79 -17.86
CA ASN A 126 -33.45 4.12 -16.73
C ASN A 126 -33.45 5.01 -15.47
N GLY A 127 -34.65 5.33 -14.97
CA GLY A 127 -34.85 6.17 -13.77
C GLY A 127 -34.19 5.60 -12.51
N GLN A 128 -34.05 4.28 -12.40
CA GLN A 128 -33.38 3.63 -11.27
C GLN A 128 -31.88 3.97 -11.21
N HIS A 129 -31.19 3.98 -12.34
CA HIS A 129 -29.77 4.34 -12.40
C HIS A 129 -29.55 5.81 -11.99
N LYS A 130 -30.48 6.70 -12.36
CA LYS A 130 -30.43 8.12 -11.94
C LYS A 130 -30.55 8.29 -10.42
N ILE A 131 -31.46 7.53 -9.80
CA ILE A 131 -31.62 7.51 -8.34
C ILE A 131 -30.33 6.98 -7.68
N ILE A 132 -29.83 5.84 -8.14
CA ILE A 132 -28.61 5.23 -7.56
C ILE A 132 -27.41 6.18 -7.68
N LEU A 133 -27.20 6.80 -8.84
CA LEU A 133 -26.10 7.73 -9.07
C LEU A 133 -26.15 8.96 -8.15
N HIS A 134 -27.36 9.43 -7.82
CA HIS A 134 -27.54 10.60 -6.98
C HIS A 134 -27.42 10.28 -5.48
N TYR A 135 -28.10 9.22 -5.01
CA TYR A 135 -28.22 8.91 -3.59
C TYR A 135 -27.08 8.06 -3.03
N TYR A 136 -26.52 7.13 -3.82
CA TYR A 136 -25.46 6.25 -3.36
C TYR A 136 -24.23 6.99 -2.78
N PRO A 137 -23.66 8.02 -3.44
CA PRO A 137 -22.50 8.73 -2.88
C PRO A 137 -22.82 9.39 -1.53
N PHE A 138 -24.06 9.88 -1.36
CA PHE A 138 -24.52 10.42 -0.09
C PHE A 138 -24.59 9.35 1.00
N VAL A 139 -25.20 8.19 0.70
CA VAL A 139 -25.25 7.04 1.61
C VAL A 139 -23.84 6.60 2.02
N ARG A 140 -22.92 6.51 1.05
CA ARG A 140 -21.52 6.11 1.32
C ARG A 140 -20.80 7.10 2.23
N LYS A 141 -20.96 8.41 1.98
CA LYS A 141 -20.41 9.47 2.84
C LYS A 141 -21.02 9.45 4.23
N PHE A 142 -22.33 9.18 4.34
CA PHE A 142 -23.03 9.07 5.62
C PHE A 142 -22.49 7.89 6.46
N VAL A 143 -22.26 6.72 5.85
CA VAL A 143 -21.62 5.58 6.54
C VAL A 143 -20.21 5.94 7.03
N GLN A 144 -19.43 6.68 6.25
CA GLN A 144 -18.11 7.18 6.66
C GLN A 144 -18.20 8.18 7.82
N LEU A 145 -19.20 9.06 7.81
CA LEU A 145 -19.45 10.03 8.88
C LEU A 145 -19.84 9.33 10.19
N ILE A 146 -20.77 8.37 10.14
CA ILE A 146 -21.13 7.54 11.31
C ILE A 146 -19.88 6.87 11.87
N ARG A 147 -19.02 6.35 10.99
CA ARG A 147 -17.78 5.70 11.42
C ARG A 147 -16.85 6.65 12.16
N LEU A 148 -16.66 7.86 11.64
CA LEU A 148 -15.86 8.89 12.29
C LEU A 148 -16.45 9.24 13.66
N PHE A 149 -17.77 9.41 13.73
CA PHE A 149 -18.45 9.73 14.99
C PHE A 149 -18.25 8.62 16.03
N VAL A 150 -18.42 7.35 15.64
CA VAL A 150 -18.18 6.19 16.53
C VAL A 150 -16.74 6.18 17.05
N TRP A 151 -15.75 6.48 16.21
CA TRP A 151 -14.34 6.57 16.64
C TRP A 151 -14.06 7.74 17.57
N LEU A 152 -14.69 8.90 17.32
CA LEU A 152 -14.57 10.07 18.19
C LEU A 152 -15.23 9.83 19.56
N SER A 153 -16.42 9.23 19.57
CA SER A 153 -17.11 8.81 20.80
C SER A 153 -16.31 7.77 21.57
N TYR A 154 -15.67 6.84 20.86
CA TYR A 154 -14.76 5.89 21.50
C TYR A 154 -13.53 6.56 22.12
N ALA A 155 -12.93 7.53 21.42
CA ALA A 155 -11.76 8.26 21.91
C ALA A 155 -12.06 9.12 23.15
N THR A 156 -13.30 9.62 23.29
CA THR A 156 -13.71 10.52 24.36
C THR A 156 -14.20 9.81 25.62
N ASP A 157 -14.98 8.72 25.49
CA ASP A 157 -15.70 8.14 26.64
C ASP A 157 -15.47 6.62 26.82
N GLY A 158 -14.31 6.16 26.31
CA GLY A 158 -13.45 5.08 26.83
C GLY A 158 -13.99 3.65 26.90
N ASP A 159 -15.17 3.41 27.46
CA ASP A 159 -15.70 2.08 27.76
C ASP A 159 -17.17 1.89 27.36
N HIS A 160 -17.94 2.96 27.15
CA HIS A 160 -19.37 2.85 26.85
C HIS A 160 -19.64 2.64 25.36
N TYR A 161 -18.80 3.16 24.46
CA TYR A 161 -19.05 3.13 23.02
C TYR A 161 -18.32 1.99 22.30
N PRO A 162 -18.98 1.29 21.36
CA PRO A 162 -18.34 0.27 20.54
C PRO A 162 -17.35 0.90 19.56
N HIS A 163 -16.24 0.21 19.28
CA HIS A 163 -15.18 0.73 18.40
C HIS A 163 -15.48 0.56 16.91
N CYS A 164 -16.30 -0.43 16.56
CA CYS A 164 -16.66 -0.74 15.19
C CYS A 164 -18.12 -0.30 14.95
N PRO A 165 -18.40 0.53 13.94
CA PRO A 165 -19.77 0.92 13.61
C PRO A 165 -20.66 -0.28 13.32
N SER A 166 -20.08 -1.34 12.76
CA SER A 166 -20.79 -2.59 12.51
C SER A 166 -21.26 -3.28 13.80
N PHE A 167 -20.58 -3.13 14.94
CA PHE A 167 -21.09 -3.61 16.23
C PHE A 167 -22.30 -2.81 16.73
N VAL A 168 -22.45 -1.54 16.34
CA VAL A 168 -23.64 -0.74 16.68
C VAL A 168 -24.89 -1.32 16.00
N PHE A 169 -24.75 -1.72 14.73
CA PHE A 169 -25.87 -2.24 13.93
C PHE A 169 -26.22 -3.69 14.27
N PHE A 170 -25.22 -4.55 14.45
CA PHE A 170 -25.43 -5.99 14.69
C PHE A 170 -25.60 -6.33 16.18
N TRP A 171 -25.22 -5.43 17.08
CA TRP A 171 -25.26 -5.65 18.53
C TRP A 171 -25.93 -4.49 19.28
N PRO A 172 -27.28 -4.39 19.23
CA PRO A 172 -28.00 -3.35 19.94
C PRO A 172 -27.75 -3.45 21.44
N ALA A 173 -27.80 -2.30 22.13
CA ALA A 173 -27.42 -2.16 23.54
C ALA A 173 -28.17 -3.12 24.50
N THR A 174 -29.32 -3.63 24.09
CA THR A 174 -30.17 -4.57 24.82
C THR A 174 -29.60 -5.99 24.91
N ALA A 175 -28.67 -6.39 24.03
CA ALA A 175 -28.10 -7.74 23.97
C ALA A 175 -26.68 -7.85 24.59
N GLY A 176 -26.22 -6.81 25.30
CA GLY A 176 -24.88 -6.72 25.87
C GLY A 176 -23.83 -6.38 24.80
N ARG A 177 -23.41 -5.12 24.70
CA ARG A 177 -22.55 -4.60 23.62
C ARG A 177 -21.26 -5.42 23.44
N MET A 178 -20.99 -5.88 22.21
CA MET A 178 -19.72 -6.50 21.85
C MET A 178 -18.58 -5.46 21.94
N LYS A 179 -17.54 -5.79 22.69
CA LYS A 179 -16.34 -5.01 22.94
C LYS A 179 -15.09 -5.81 22.57
N LEU A 180 -14.04 -5.10 22.18
CA LEU A 180 -12.72 -5.70 21.99
C LEU A 180 -11.93 -5.52 23.28
N VAL A 181 -11.33 -6.60 23.75
CA VAL A 181 -10.58 -6.65 25.00
C VAL A 181 -9.19 -7.18 24.72
N HIS A 182 -8.17 -6.59 25.33
CA HIS A 182 -6.81 -7.11 25.21
C HIS A 182 -6.72 -8.49 25.87
N SER A 183 -6.19 -9.48 25.15
CA SER A 183 -6.11 -10.86 25.64
C SER A 183 -4.77 -11.47 25.26
N MET A 184 -4.12 -12.10 26.24
CA MET A 184 -2.90 -12.88 26.03
C MET A 184 -3.16 -14.29 25.48
N PHE A 185 -4.42 -14.61 25.12
CA PHE A 185 -4.85 -15.89 24.51
C PHE A 185 -4.25 -17.16 25.17
N LYS A 186 -4.23 -17.20 26.51
CA LYS A 186 -3.72 -18.37 27.25
C LYS A 186 -4.67 -19.58 27.19
N ASP A 187 -5.94 -19.34 26.92
CA ASP A 187 -6.99 -20.37 26.88
C ASP A 187 -7.28 -20.74 25.41
N GLU A 188 -6.43 -21.56 24.80
CA GLU A 188 -6.75 -22.14 23.49
C GLU A 188 -7.79 -23.25 23.66
N ILE A 189 -8.87 -23.19 22.87
CA ILE A 189 -9.87 -24.27 22.85
C ILE A 189 -9.22 -25.54 22.29
N PRO A 190 -9.18 -26.66 23.05
CA PRO A 190 -8.48 -27.87 22.62
C PRO A 190 -9.11 -28.47 21.36
N ALA A 191 -8.26 -28.94 20.44
CA ALA A 191 -8.67 -29.52 19.17
C ALA A 191 -9.16 -30.97 19.33
N THR A 192 -10.38 -31.16 19.82
CA THR A 192 -10.97 -32.48 20.07
C THR A 192 -11.57 -33.10 18.81
N ASN A 193 -12.27 -32.31 18.02
CA ASN A 193 -13.06 -32.73 16.87
C ASN A 193 -12.31 -32.50 15.54
N PHE A 194 -12.70 -33.20 14.48
CA PHE A 194 -12.15 -32.99 13.13
C PHE A 194 -12.22 -31.52 12.70
N LEU A 195 -13.35 -30.85 12.91
CA LEU A 195 -13.51 -29.42 12.59
C LEU A 195 -12.50 -28.55 13.35
N SER A 196 -12.27 -28.81 14.64
CA SER A 196 -11.29 -28.07 15.44
C SER A 196 -9.84 -28.39 15.07
N LYS A 197 -9.54 -29.61 14.59
CA LYS A 197 -8.24 -29.96 14.01
C LYS A 197 -8.02 -29.26 12.67
N LEU A 198 -9.07 -29.17 11.84
CA LEU A 198 -9.03 -28.43 10.59
C LEU A 198 -8.84 -26.94 10.83
N SER A 199 -9.56 -26.34 11.80
CA SER A 199 -9.37 -24.94 12.16
C SER A 199 -7.96 -24.68 12.72
N TYR A 200 -7.40 -25.60 13.51
CA TYR A 200 -6.01 -25.56 13.97
C TYR A 200 -5.04 -25.53 12.78
N LEU A 201 -5.20 -26.45 11.83
CA LEU A 201 -4.31 -26.56 10.67
C LEU A 201 -4.39 -25.28 9.81
N MET A 202 -5.59 -24.81 9.49
CA MET A 202 -5.79 -23.62 8.65
C MET A 202 -5.21 -22.37 9.30
N SER A 203 -5.50 -22.16 10.59
CA SER A 203 -4.96 -21.01 11.32
C SER A 203 -3.44 -21.06 11.47
N SER A 204 -2.86 -22.25 11.68
CA SER A 204 -1.41 -22.45 11.77
C SER A 204 -0.71 -22.18 10.45
N ILE A 205 -1.21 -22.75 9.35
CA ILE A 205 -0.68 -22.50 8.00
C ILE A 205 -0.73 -21.00 7.70
N PHE A 206 -1.88 -20.37 7.93
CA PHE A 206 -2.02 -18.95 7.63
C PHE A 206 -1.13 -18.05 8.49
N SER A 207 -1.03 -18.35 9.80
CA SER A 207 -0.11 -17.64 10.71
C SER A 207 1.34 -17.77 10.25
N LEU A 208 1.76 -18.96 9.82
CA LEU A 208 3.10 -19.20 9.29
C LEU A 208 3.33 -18.42 7.99
N THR A 209 2.40 -18.50 7.03
CA THR A 209 2.46 -17.77 5.75
C THR A 209 2.52 -16.27 5.97
N PHE A 210 1.75 -15.73 6.92
CA PHE A 210 1.74 -14.30 7.19
C PHE A 210 3.06 -13.83 7.80
N ARG A 211 3.60 -14.59 8.78
CA ARG A 211 4.89 -14.28 9.41
C ARG A 211 6.04 -14.38 8.41
N SER A 212 6.07 -15.42 7.58
CA SER A 212 7.09 -15.58 6.54
C SER A 212 6.97 -14.54 5.44
N GLY A 213 5.74 -14.16 5.06
CA GLY A 213 5.49 -13.10 4.09
C GLY A 213 5.98 -11.73 4.56
N ALA A 214 5.75 -11.39 5.84
CA ALA A 214 6.28 -10.15 6.42
C ALA A 214 7.82 -10.12 6.40
N PHE A 215 8.47 -11.24 6.76
CA PHE A 215 9.92 -11.39 6.65
C PHE A 215 10.40 -11.24 5.21
N ALA A 216 9.73 -11.88 4.24
CA ALA A 216 10.11 -11.80 2.84
C ALA A 216 9.99 -10.38 2.27
N ILE A 217 8.94 -9.64 2.67
CA ILE A 217 8.79 -8.23 2.26
C ILE A 217 9.90 -7.37 2.87
N GLN A 218 10.18 -7.51 4.17
CA GLN A 218 11.27 -6.77 4.82
C GLN A 218 12.64 -7.12 4.21
N PHE A 219 12.86 -8.39 3.90
CA PHE A 219 14.06 -8.84 3.21
C PHE A 219 14.18 -8.25 1.81
N LEU A 220 13.08 -8.24 1.04
CA LEU A 220 13.05 -7.67 -0.30
C LEU A 220 13.26 -6.15 -0.27
N ASP A 221 12.67 -5.47 0.71
CA ASP A 221 12.85 -4.03 0.91
C ASP A 221 14.30 -3.69 1.28
N TYR A 222 14.87 -4.46 2.21
CA TYR A 222 16.29 -4.38 2.55
C TYR A 222 17.18 -4.61 1.32
N TRP A 223 16.87 -5.63 0.52
CA TRP A 223 17.60 -5.96 -0.71
C TRP A 223 17.49 -4.86 -1.77
N ASN A 224 16.31 -4.26 -1.92
CA ASN A 224 16.06 -3.22 -2.91
C ASN A 224 16.63 -1.86 -2.51
N THR A 225 16.72 -1.58 -1.21
CA THR A 225 17.28 -0.34 -0.67
C THR A 225 18.81 -0.32 -0.68
N ARG A 226 19.47 -1.50 -0.61
CA ARG A 226 20.92 -1.63 -0.75
C ARG A 226 21.35 -1.61 -2.22
N THR A 227 21.69 -0.43 -2.74
CA THR A 227 22.34 -0.25 -4.04
C THR A 227 23.66 -1.00 -4.16
N ASP A 228 24.41 -1.14 -3.07
CA ASP A 228 25.74 -1.75 -3.04
C ASP A 228 25.72 -3.24 -3.41
N LEU A 229 24.71 -3.98 -2.95
CA LEU A 229 24.56 -5.41 -3.29
C LEU A 229 24.20 -5.59 -4.77
N ARG A 230 23.35 -4.70 -5.33
CA ARG A 230 23.04 -4.72 -6.77
C ARG A 230 24.26 -4.38 -7.62
N GLN A 231 25.13 -3.47 -7.16
CA GLN A 231 26.41 -3.20 -7.83
C GLN A 231 27.38 -4.39 -7.75
N MET A 232 27.38 -5.14 -6.64
CA MET A 232 28.17 -6.37 -6.52
C MET A 232 27.66 -7.50 -7.42
N PHE A 233 26.36 -7.63 -7.70
CA PHE A 233 25.84 -8.69 -8.58
C PHE A 233 25.72 -8.26 -10.05
N ASN A 234 25.66 -6.95 -10.35
CA ASN A 234 25.85 -6.41 -11.69
C ASN A 234 27.35 -6.34 -12.03
N PHE A 235 28.05 -7.48 -11.98
CA PHE A 235 29.33 -7.69 -12.67
C PHE A 235 29.15 -7.76 -14.20
N GLN A 236 28.19 -7.01 -14.76
CA GLN A 236 28.27 -6.64 -16.16
C GLN A 236 29.36 -5.58 -16.21
N HIS A 237 30.57 -6.03 -16.54
CA HIS A 237 31.70 -5.19 -16.91
C HIS A 237 31.19 -3.92 -17.59
N SER A 238 31.27 -2.77 -16.91
CA SER A 238 31.68 -1.59 -17.63
C SER A 238 32.99 -2.01 -18.31
N PRO A 239 33.07 -2.07 -19.66
CA PRO A 239 34.36 -2.32 -20.28
C PRO A 239 35.28 -1.29 -19.66
N ASP A 240 36.36 -1.75 -19.02
CA ASP A 240 37.41 -0.86 -18.55
C ASP A 240 37.81 -0.07 -19.78
N LEU A 241 37.31 1.16 -19.88
CA LEU A 241 37.70 2.06 -20.93
C LEU A 241 39.21 2.15 -20.77
N PRO A 242 40.00 1.74 -21.78
CA PRO A 242 41.44 1.87 -21.69
C PRO A 242 41.71 3.33 -21.32
N PRO A 243 42.63 3.59 -20.36
CA PRO A 243 42.98 4.95 -20.00
C PRO A 243 43.23 5.72 -21.29
N PRO A 244 42.69 6.94 -21.43
CA PRO A 244 42.78 7.69 -22.68
C PRO A 244 44.23 7.68 -23.12
N ILE A 245 44.48 7.07 -24.28
CA ILE A 245 45.81 7.02 -24.88
C ILE A 245 46.22 8.48 -25.00
N SER A 246 47.27 8.85 -24.28
CA SER A 246 47.82 10.21 -24.29
C SER A 246 48.57 10.42 -25.61
N ASP A 247 47.87 10.40 -26.73
CA ASP A 247 48.44 10.76 -28.01
C ASP A 247 48.35 12.28 -28.16
N ASN A 248 49.54 12.85 -28.27
CA ASN A 248 49.87 14.25 -28.53
C ASN A 248 49.86 15.19 -27.32
N LYS A 249 50.96 15.09 -26.55
CA LYS A 249 51.63 16.21 -25.83
C LYS A 249 52.00 17.42 -26.72
N ASN A 250 51.45 17.54 -27.92
CA ASN A 250 51.68 18.62 -28.87
C ASN A 250 50.44 19.46 -29.19
N LEU A 251 49.29 19.20 -28.54
CA LEU A 251 48.18 20.16 -28.48
C LEU A 251 48.14 20.93 -27.14
N SER A 252 49.25 20.93 -26.41
CA SER A 252 49.52 21.85 -25.31
C SER A 252 50.22 23.09 -25.85
N ARG A 253 49.49 23.91 -26.60
CA ARG A 253 49.76 25.35 -26.76
C ARG A 253 48.46 26.04 -27.11
N ASN A 254 48.07 26.96 -26.23
CA ASN A 254 46.98 27.93 -26.35
C ASN A 254 45.61 27.41 -25.89
N HIS A 255 45.40 27.33 -24.57
CA HIS A 255 44.20 27.93 -23.95
C HIS A 255 44.39 27.94 -22.42
N SER A 256 45.27 28.84 -21.95
CA SER A 256 45.05 29.51 -20.66
C SER A 256 43.84 30.43 -20.81
N MET A 257 42.65 29.84 -21.00
CA MET A 257 41.40 30.57 -20.90
C MET A 257 41.18 30.78 -19.40
N SER A 258 41.41 32.01 -18.95
CA SER A 258 41.13 32.49 -17.59
C SER A 258 39.96 31.74 -16.95
N SER A 259 40.22 31.13 -15.79
CA SER A 259 39.37 30.16 -15.09
C SER A 259 37.92 30.59 -14.82
N ASP A 260 37.58 31.86 -15.06
CA ASP A 260 36.33 32.49 -14.64
C ASP A 260 35.45 32.95 -15.82
N LEU A 261 35.89 32.78 -17.08
CA LEU A 261 35.12 33.16 -18.26
C LEU A 261 34.28 32.01 -18.81
N CYS A 262 33.11 32.34 -19.36
CA CYS A 262 32.23 31.40 -20.04
C CYS A 262 32.70 31.17 -21.48
N PRO A 263 32.87 29.91 -21.92
CA PRO A 263 33.29 29.60 -23.29
C PRO A 263 32.27 29.94 -24.39
N ILE A 264 31.01 30.22 -24.05
CA ILE A 264 29.96 30.54 -25.02
C ILE A 264 29.86 32.05 -25.24
N CYS A 265 29.81 32.85 -24.16
CA CYS A 265 29.63 34.30 -24.26
C CYS A 265 30.93 35.10 -24.06
N GLY A 266 32.02 34.47 -23.64
CA GLY A 266 33.31 35.13 -23.40
C GLY A 266 33.35 36.06 -22.17
N LEU A 267 32.24 36.21 -21.44
CA LEU A 267 32.11 37.06 -20.25
C LEU A 267 32.36 36.24 -18.97
N LYS A 268 32.53 36.94 -17.83
CA LYS A 268 32.58 36.30 -16.51
C LYS A 268 31.33 35.46 -16.28
N ARG A 269 31.49 34.24 -15.79
CA ARG A 269 30.38 33.31 -15.59
C ARG A 269 29.35 33.87 -14.61
N GLN A 270 28.08 33.80 -15.00
CA GLN A 270 26.94 34.07 -14.13
C GLN A 270 26.13 32.79 -13.99
N ASN A 271 25.78 32.42 -12.77
CA ASN A 271 25.15 31.15 -12.44
C ASN A 271 25.93 29.97 -13.04
N GLU A 272 27.12 29.74 -12.47
CA GLU A 272 28.05 28.71 -12.91
C GLU A 272 27.34 27.35 -12.99
N THR A 273 27.41 26.73 -14.17
CA THR A 273 26.75 25.45 -14.44
C THR A 273 27.74 24.55 -15.13
N ALA A 274 28.06 23.43 -14.49
CA ALA A 274 28.87 22.38 -15.07
C ALA A 274 28.01 21.43 -15.91
N LEU A 275 28.56 20.99 -17.03
CA LEU A 275 27.99 19.93 -17.84
C LEU A 275 28.66 18.60 -17.47
N THR A 276 27.90 17.63 -16.95
CA THR A 276 28.48 16.37 -16.44
C THR A 276 29.06 15.47 -17.52
N SER A 277 28.59 15.59 -18.76
CA SER A 277 29.10 14.81 -19.90
C SER A 277 30.49 15.22 -20.37
N SER A 278 30.91 16.47 -20.13
CA SER A 278 32.16 17.03 -20.65
C SER A 278 33.07 17.67 -19.60
N GLY A 279 32.53 17.98 -18.41
CA GLY A 279 33.27 18.60 -17.30
C GLY A 279 33.52 20.11 -17.45
N TYR A 280 33.00 20.76 -18.49
CA TYR A 280 33.17 22.20 -18.69
C TYR A 280 32.10 23.02 -17.98
N VAL A 281 32.48 24.22 -17.51
CA VAL A 281 31.61 25.15 -16.79
C VAL A 281 31.23 26.35 -17.67
N PHE A 282 29.94 26.66 -17.68
CA PHE A 282 29.34 27.73 -18.48
C PHE A 282 28.42 28.61 -17.62
N CYS A 283 27.89 29.70 -18.19
CA CYS A 283 26.71 30.35 -17.63
C CYS A 283 25.47 29.49 -17.87
N TYR A 284 24.59 29.38 -16.88
CA TYR A 284 23.34 28.61 -16.99
C TYR A 284 22.54 28.95 -18.26
N THR A 285 22.30 30.24 -18.51
CA THR A 285 21.48 30.70 -19.64
C THR A 285 22.11 30.35 -20.99
N CYS A 286 23.44 30.47 -21.10
CA CYS A 286 24.18 30.16 -22.32
C CYS A 286 24.13 28.67 -22.67
N ILE A 287 24.45 27.80 -21.71
CA ILE A 287 24.49 26.35 -21.97
C ILE A 287 23.09 25.77 -22.15
N HIS A 288 22.10 26.26 -21.38
CA HIS A 288 20.71 25.83 -21.51
C HIS A 288 20.15 26.18 -22.90
N SER A 289 20.40 27.39 -23.41
CA SER A 289 19.96 27.77 -24.76
C SER A 289 20.70 27.01 -25.87
N TYR A 290 21.96 26.63 -25.65
CA TYR A 290 22.74 25.88 -26.64
C TYR A 290 22.28 24.41 -26.71
N LEU A 291 22.10 23.76 -25.57
CA LEU A 291 21.64 22.37 -25.50
C LEU A 291 20.23 22.20 -26.07
N ASN A 292 19.32 23.14 -25.82
CA ASN A 292 17.98 23.13 -26.42
C ASN A 292 17.96 23.18 -27.95
N LYS A 293 19.02 23.66 -28.59
CA LYS A 293 19.12 23.74 -30.05
C LYS A 293 19.95 22.62 -30.65
N ASN A 294 21.04 22.25 -29.98
CA ASN A 294 22.09 21.43 -30.58
C ASN A 294 22.25 20.04 -29.94
N HIS A 295 21.67 19.79 -28.75
CA HIS A 295 21.76 18.52 -28.00
C HIS A 295 23.17 17.94 -27.87
N ARG A 296 24.18 18.81 -27.78
CA ARG A 296 25.59 18.44 -27.68
C ARG A 296 26.41 19.49 -26.97
N CYS A 297 27.56 19.09 -26.42
CA CYS A 297 28.52 19.99 -25.80
C CYS A 297 29.14 20.93 -26.85
N PRO A 298 29.20 22.26 -26.60
CA PRO A 298 29.77 23.23 -27.54
C PRO A 298 31.29 23.10 -27.73
N ILE A 299 31.99 22.48 -26.78
CA ILE A 299 33.46 22.38 -26.78
C ILE A 299 33.91 21.00 -27.26
N THR A 300 33.36 19.93 -26.68
CA THR A 300 33.78 18.55 -26.98
C THR A 300 32.92 17.87 -28.04
N GLY A 301 31.74 18.41 -28.36
CA GLY A 301 30.79 17.80 -29.30
C GLY A 301 30.05 16.57 -28.76
N PHE A 302 30.28 16.16 -27.51
CA PHE A 302 29.59 15.00 -26.92
C PHE A 302 28.07 15.20 -26.87
N PRO A 303 27.27 14.15 -27.13
CA PRO A 303 25.81 14.23 -27.00
C PRO A 303 25.46 14.60 -25.56
N SER A 304 24.60 15.60 -25.38
CA SER A 304 24.29 16.12 -24.05
C SER A 304 22.89 16.71 -23.98
N GLU A 305 22.23 16.47 -22.84
CA GLU A 305 20.87 16.89 -22.58
C GLU A 305 20.76 17.79 -21.35
N LEU A 306 19.61 18.45 -21.16
CA LEU A 306 19.41 19.40 -20.07
C LEU A 306 19.55 18.78 -18.67
N GLU A 307 19.25 17.49 -18.52
CA GLU A 307 19.33 16.75 -17.26
C GLU A 307 20.77 16.64 -16.73
N GLN A 308 21.75 16.80 -17.62
CA GLN A 308 23.18 16.73 -17.32
C GLN A 308 23.76 18.08 -16.86
N LEU A 309 22.91 19.10 -16.68
CA LEU A 309 23.30 20.41 -16.16
C LEU A 309 23.28 20.41 -14.63
N VAL A 310 24.44 20.63 -14.01
CA VAL A 310 24.59 20.79 -12.57
C VAL A 310 24.98 22.22 -12.27
N ARG A 311 24.10 22.96 -11.58
CA ARG A 311 24.42 24.31 -11.10
C ARG A 311 25.39 24.21 -9.93
N ILE A 312 26.46 24.98 -10.00
CA ILE A 312 27.44 25.12 -8.94
C ILE A 312 27.04 26.37 -8.16
N PHE A 313 26.79 26.20 -6.86
CA PHE A 313 26.59 27.31 -5.93
C PHE A 313 27.94 27.58 -5.27
N SER A 314 28.53 28.74 -5.54
CA SER A 314 29.74 29.23 -4.89
C SER A 314 29.43 30.18 -3.74
#